data_AF-A0A9E3Z8Y0-F1
#
_entry.id   AF-A0A9E3Z8Y0-F1
#
_cell.length_a   1.000
_cell.length_b   1.000
_cell.length_c   1.000
_cell.angle_alpha   90.00
_cell.angle_beta   90.00
_cell.angle_gamma   90.00
#
_symmetry.space_group_name_H-M   'P 1'
#
loop_
_entity.id
_entity.type
_entity.pdbx_description
1 polymer ?
#
loop_
_entity_poly.entity_id
_entity_poly.type
_entity_poly.pdbx_seq_one_letter_code
_entity_poly.pdbx_strand_id
1 'polypeptide(L)' 'MALFLKSLRRRALLALAVWLFLGQAALAQALIRDAEVEALVRRIADPLFAAAGLDPEAIRIFVVQDPAINAFVAGGQNL' A
#
# COMPACT_ATOMS: atom_id res chain seq x y z
N MET A 1 5.57 -6.83 50.78
CA MET A 1 5.29 -5.63 49.97
C MET A 1 6.08 -5.58 48.65
N ALA A 2 7.42 -5.66 48.66
CA ALA A 2 8.26 -5.43 47.45
C ALA A 2 8.10 -6.46 46.30
N LEU A 3 7.79 -7.73 46.60
CA LEU A 3 7.53 -8.77 45.60
C LEU A 3 6.23 -8.53 44.81
N PHE A 4 5.21 -7.98 45.47
CA PHE A 4 3.91 -7.65 44.86
C PHE A 4 4.02 -6.45 43.89
N LEU A 5 4.83 -5.44 44.23
CA LEU A 5 5.11 -4.32 43.34
C LEU A 5 5.89 -4.74 42.06
N LYS A 6 6.79 -5.72 42.17
CA LYS A 6 7.56 -6.25 41.03
C LYS A 6 6.69 -7.05 40.06
N SER A 7 5.76 -7.86 40.55
CA SER A 7 4.83 -8.62 39.70
C SER A 7 3.82 -7.71 38.99
N LEU A 8 3.37 -6.65 39.66
CA LEU A 8 2.48 -5.65 39.06
C LEU A 8 3.17 -4.87 37.92
N ARG A 9 4.44 -4.47 38.12
CA ARG A 9 5.26 -3.84 37.06
C ARG A 9 5.45 -4.74 35.86
N ARG A 10 5.74 -6.04 36.06
CA ARG A 10 5.88 -7.00 34.95
C ARG A 10 4.60 -7.17 34.16
N ARG A 11 3.45 -7.25 34.83
CA ARG A 11 2.14 -7.33 34.17
C ARG A 11 1.82 -6.07 33.38
N ALA A 12 2.13 -4.89 33.93
CA ALA A 12 1.97 -3.62 33.24
C ALA A 12 2.86 -3.53 31.97
N LEU A 13 4.13 -3.97 32.06
CA LEU A 13 5.04 -4.01 30.92
C LEU A 13 4.57 -4.99 29.83
N LEU A 14 4.06 -6.16 30.23
CA LEU A 14 3.48 -7.13 29.29
C LEU A 14 2.21 -6.59 28.63
N ALA A 15 1.33 -5.94 29.38
CA ALA A 15 0.13 -5.31 28.84
C ALA A 15 0.47 -4.19 27.84
N LEU A 16 1.47 -3.37 28.15
CA LEU A 16 1.97 -2.33 27.24
C LEU A 16 2.58 -2.93 25.97
N ALA A 17 3.39 -3.99 26.09
CA ALA A 17 3.96 -4.67 24.93
C ALA A 17 2.87 -5.25 24.02
N VAL A 18 1.86 -5.93 24.59
CA VAL A 18 0.70 -6.43 23.84
C VAL A 18 -0.04 -5.28 23.16
N TRP A 19 -0.26 -4.16 23.86
CA TRP A 19 -0.95 -3.00 23.30
C TRP A 19 -0.20 -2.39 22.11
N LEU A 20 1.14 -2.28 22.19
CA LEU A 20 1.99 -1.80 21.09
C LEU A 20 1.96 -2.73 19.87
N PHE A 21 1.82 -4.04 20.08
CA PHE A 21 1.74 -5.03 18.99
C PHE A 21 0.36 -5.07 18.31
N LEU A 22 -0.72 -4.80 19.05
CA LEU A 22 -2.08 -4.84 18.50
C LEU A 22 -2.44 -3.61 17.62
N GLY A 23 -1.67 -2.52 17.73
CA GLY A 23 -1.99 -1.23 17.10
C GLY A 23 -1.41 -0.98 15.70
N GLN A 24 -0.77 -1.96 15.06
CA GLN A 24 -0.21 -1.74 13.71
C GLN A 24 -1.31 -1.87 12.65
N ALA A 25 -2.07 -0.79 12.45
CA ALA A 25 -2.89 -0.65 11.25
C ALA A 25 -1.95 -0.62 10.04
N ALA A 26 -2.03 -1.65 9.18
CA ALA A 26 -1.33 -1.62 7.91
C ALA A 26 -1.90 -0.47 7.07
N LEU A 27 -1.09 0.55 6.81
CA LEU A 27 -1.41 1.61 5.86
C LEU A 27 -1.27 1.05 4.44
N ALA A 28 -2.20 0.18 4.05
CA ALA A 28 -2.32 -0.24 2.67
C ALA A 28 -2.91 0.94 1.88
N GLN A 29 -2.20 1.37 0.84
CA GLN A 29 -2.79 2.28 -0.15
C GLN A 29 -3.99 1.58 -0.78
N ALA A 30 -5.16 2.22 -0.70
CA ALA A 30 -6.37 1.70 -1.31
C ALA A 30 -6.20 1.74 -2.84
N LEU A 31 -6.28 0.57 -3.48
CA LEU A 31 -6.27 0.46 -4.93
C LEU A 31 -7.70 0.51 -5.46
N ILE A 32 -7.91 1.28 -6.52
CA ILE A 32 -9.15 1.31 -7.27
C ILE A 32 -9.12 0.15 -8.29
N ARG A 33 -10.16 -0.66 -8.31
CA ARG A 33 -10.33 -1.83 -9.20
C ARG A 33 -11.62 -1.70 -10.00
N ASP A 34 -11.74 -0.59 -10.71
CA ASP A 34 -12.86 -0.27 -11.57
C ASP A 34 -12.47 -0.57 -13.03
N ALA A 35 -13.22 -1.47 -13.67
CA ALA A 35 -12.90 -1.93 -15.02
C ALA A 35 -13.01 -0.82 -16.08
N GLU A 36 -13.93 0.13 -15.92
CA GLU A 36 -14.11 1.22 -16.89
C GLU A 36 -12.97 2.23 -16.78
N VAL A 37 -12.58 2.59 -15.56
CA VAL A 37 -11.43 3.49 -15.31
C VAL A 37 -10.14 2.85 -15.80
N GLU A 38 -9.88 1.59 -15.44
CA GLU A 38 -8.68 0.87 -15.89
C GLU A 38 -8.62 0.76 -17.42
N ALA A 39 -9.74 0.43 -18.07
CA ALA A 39 -9.81 0.35 -19.53
C ALA A 39 -9.61 1.72 -20.20
N LEU A 40 -10.15 2.80 -19.63
CA LEU A 40 -9.96 4.16 -20.14
C LEU A 40 -8.50 4.56 -20.08
N VAL A 41 -7.82 4.32 -18.95
CA VAL A 41 -6.39 4.62 -18.79
C VAL A 41 -5.56 3.84 -19.80
N ARG A 42 -5.82 2.53 -19.95
CA ARG A 42 -5.14 1.67 -20.94
C ARG A 42 -5.34 2.16 -22.37
N ARG A 43 -6.58 2.51 -22.74
CA ARG A 43 -6.90 3.05 -24.07
C ARG A 43 -6.07 4.28 -24.44
N ILE A 44 -5.70 5.10 -23.46
CA ILE A 44 -4.87 6.29 -23.64
C ILE A 44 -3.38 5.95 -23.61
N ALA A 45 -2.96 5.07 -22.70
CA ALA A 45 -1.56 4.78 -22.42
C ALA A 45 -0.92 3.77 -23.39
N ASP A 46 -1.64 2.73 -23.79
CA ASP A 46 -1.11 1.63 -24.62
C ASP A 46 -0.52 2.11 -25.95
N PRO A 47 -1.12 3.07 -26.68
CA PRO A 47 -0.50 3.64 -27.88
C PRO A 47 0.83 4.34 -27.60
N LEU A 48 0.99 4.94 -26.43
CA LEU A 48 2.24 5.61 -26.03
C LEU A 48 3.33 4.58 -25.71
N PHE A 49 2.97 3.48 -25.05
CA PHE A 49 3.90 2.37 -24.79
C PHE A 49 4.35 1.70 -26.08
N ALA A 50 3.41 1.42 -26.99
CA ALA A 50 3.72 0.85 -28.29
C ALA A 50 4.64 1.78 -29.12
N ALA A 51 4.37 3.09 -29.13
CA ALA A 51 5.22 4.09 -29.79
C ALA A 51 6.62 4.17 -29.17
N ALA A 52 6.76 3.87 -27.87
CA ALA A 52 8.04 3.78 -27.18
C ALA A 52 8.77 2.44 -27.39
N GLY A 53 8.19 1.51 -28.17
CA GLY A 53 8.76 0.17 -28.41
C GLY A 53 8.62 -0.79 -27.24
N LEU A 54 7.71 -0.50 -26.29
CA LEU A 54 7.39 -1.37 -25.17
C LEU A 54 6.19 -2.26 -25.52
N ASP A 55 6.13 -3.44 -24.93
CA ASP A 55 4.95 -4.30 -24.96
C ASP A 55 3.90 -3.77 -23.96
N PRO A 56 2.74 -3.24 -24.43
CA PRO A 56 1.72 -2.68 -23.53
C PRO A 56 1.16 -3.70 -22.52
N GLU A 57 1.12 -4.99 -22.89
CA GLU A 57 0.60 -6.06 -22.04
C GLU A 57 1.57 -6.42 -20.90
N ALA A 58 2.87 -6.13 -21.07
CA ALA A 58 3.87 -6.32 -20.04
C ALA A 58 3.82 -5.23 -18.94
N ILE A 59 3.14 -4.11 -19.21
CA ILE A 59 3.02 -2.99 -18.27
C ILE A 59 1.81 -3.19 -17.37
N ARG A 60 2.07 -3.17 -16.06
CA ARG A 60 1.03 -3.22 -15.04
C ARG A 60 0.71 -1.81 -14.58
N ILE A 61 -0.56 -1.43 -14.70
CA ILE A 61 -1.07 -0.12 -14.27
C ILE A 61 -1.86 -0.30 -12.97
N PHE A 62 -1.58 0.54 -11.98
CA PHE A 62 -2.27 0.56 -10.69
C PHE A 62 -2.89 1.94 -10.45
N VAL A 63 -4.20 1.96 -10.19
CA VAL A 63 -4.89 3.21 -9.81
C VAL A 63 -4.96 3.26 -8.28
N VAL A 64 -4.34 4.28 -7.69
CA VAL A 64 -4.35 4.50 -6.24
C VAL A 64 -5.41 5.54 -5.89
N GLN A 65 -6.20 5.26 -4.84
CA GLN A 65 -7.14 6.22 -4.27
C GLN A 65 -6.39 7.24 -3.42
N ASP A 66 -5.94 8.31 -4.06
CA ASP A 66 -5.23 9.43 -3.42
C ASP A 66 -5.88 10.76 -3.82
N PRO A 67 -6.19 11.67 -2.88
CA PRO A 67 -6.69 13.01 -3.22
C PRO A 67 -5.66 13.90 -3.95
N ALA A 68 -4.37 13.58 -3.86
CA ALA A 68 -3.31 14.27 -4.59
C ALA A 68 -3.14 13.68 -5.99
N ILE A 69 -3.02 14.55 -6.99
CA ILE A 69 -2.75 14.13 -8.37
C ILE A 69 -1.27 13.76 -8.49
N ASN A 70 -0.99 12.49 -8.79
CA ASN A 70 0.36 11.99 -8.99
C ASN A 70 0.37 10.75 -9.90
N ALA A 71 1.52 10.45 -10.51
CA ALA A 71 1.82 9.21 -11.21
C ALA A 71 3.34 8.97 -11.17
N PHE A 72 3.75 7.73 -10.92
CA PHE A 72 5.16 7.34 -10.86
C PHE A 72 5.34 5.91 -11.32
N VAL A 73 6.58 5.48 -11.56
CA VAL A 73 6.91 4.10 -11.95
C VAL A 73 7.84 3.51 -10.89
N ALA A 74 7.62 2.26 -10.49
CA ALA A 74 8.44 1.60 -9.47
C ALA A 74 8.70 0.12 -9.81
N GLY A 75 9.93 -0.34 -9.58
CA GLY A 75 10.27 -1.76 -9.70
C GLY A 75 10.09 -2.35 -11.11
N GLY A 76 10.46 -1.61 -12.15
CA GLY A 76 10.34 -2.04 -13.55
C GLY A 76 9.11 -1.44 -14.24
N GLN A 77 8.43 -2.23 -15.06
CA GLN A 77 7.24 -1.81 -15.84
C GLN A 77 5.95 -1.83 -15.01
N ASN A 78 6.00 -1.26 -13.79
CA ASN A 78 4.82 -1.04 -12.96
C ASN A 78 4.59 0.46 -12.82
N LEU A 79 3.48 0.91 -13.40
CA LEU A 79 3.01 2.28 -13.39
C LEU A 79 1.87 2.43 -12.39
#